data_AF-A0A257X8K9-F1
#
_entry.id   AF-A0A257X8K9-F1
#
_cell.length_a   1.000
_cell.length_b   1.000
_cell.length_c   1.000
_cell.angle_alpha   90.00
_cell.angle_beta   90.00
_cell.angle_gamma   90.00
#
_symmetry.space_group_name_H-M   'P 1'
#
loop_
_entity.id
_entity.type
_entity.pdbx_description
1 polymer ?
#
loop_
_entity_poly.entity_id
_entity_poly.type
_entity_poly.pdbx_seq_one_letter_code
_entity_poly.pdbx_strand_id
1 'polypeptide(L)'
;MTQARFDAQVLKIAALVGGSLSVARFLFQDLSSEAAFCASRHRIAFCRALDAAVEAFAVEYLRSADAAQAHNAACARLEAMAILRKSAH
;
A
#
# COMPACT_ATOMS: atom_id res chain seq x y z
N MET A 1 -9.66 4.75 -13.68
CA MET A 1 -9.58 3.95 -12.44
C MET A 1 -10.84 4.22 -11.66
N THR A 2 -11.58 3.19 -11.22
CA THR A 2 -12.93 3.40 -10.68
C THR A 2 -12.88 3.63 -9.17
N GLN A 3 -13.61 4.64 -8.68
CA GLN A 3 -13.79 4.96 -7.25
C GLN A 3 -14.04 3.69 -6.40
N ALA A 4 -14.86 2.78 -6.90
CA ALA A 4 -15.18 1.49 -6.27
C ALA A 4 -13.96 0.65 -5.85
N ARG A 5 -12.84 0.74 -6.58
CA ARG A 5 -11.63 -0.03 -6.26
C ARG A 5 -10.89 0.54 -5.05
N PHE A 6 -10.81 1.86 -4.94
CA PHE A 6 -10.20 2.51 -3.78
C PHE A 6 -11.07 2.31 -2.54
N ASP A 7 -12.38 2.42 -2.69
CA ASP A 7 -13.32 2.14 -1.60
C ASP A 7 -13.15 0.70 -1.09
N ALA A 8 -12.99 -0.28 -2.00
CA ALA A 8 -12.71 -1.67 -1.62
C ALA A 8 -11.37 -1.82 -0.85
N GLN A 9 -10.32 -1.09 -1.22
CA GLN A 9 -9.04 -1.12 -0.50
C GLN A 9 -9.14 -0.45 0.88
N VAL A 10 -9.87 0.65 1.00
CA VAL A 10 -10.16 1.29 2.30
C VAL A 10 -10.95 0.34 3.19
N LEU A 11 -11.97 -0.35 2.66
CA LEU A 11 -12.75 -1.34 3.41
C LEU A 11 -11.89 -2.53 3.85
N LYS A 12 -10.95 -2.97 2.99
CA LYS A 12 -9.98 -4.02 3.35
C LYS A 12 -9.11 -3.60 4.54
N ILE A 13 -8.58 -2.37 4.52
CA ILE A 13 -7.79 -1.85 5.64
C ILE A 13 -8.66 -1.70 6.89
N ALA A 14 -9.88 -1.17 6.76
CA ALA A 14 -10.81 -1.02 7.87
C ALA A 14 -11.14 -2.34 8.55
N ALA A 15 -11.35 -3.41 7.78
CA ALA A 15 -11.57 -4.75 8.33
C ALA A 15 -10.37 -5.26 9.15
N LEU A 16 -9.15 -4.81 8.85
CA LEU A 16 -7.93 -5.18 9.58
C LEU A 16 -7.75 -4.33 10.86
N VAL A 17 -7.97 -3.02 10.78
CA VAL A 17 -7.67 -2.07 11.88
C VAL A 17 -8.85 -1.85 12.85
N GLY A 18 -9.66 -2.89 13.09
CA GLY A 18 -10.76 -2.84 14.06
C GLY A 18 -12.01 -2.08 13.61
N GLY A 19 -12.23 -1.94 12.29
CA GLY A 19 -13.46 -1.40 11.71
C GLY A 19 -13.51 0.14 11.57
N SER A 20 -12.48 0.86 12.00
CA SER A 20 -12.45 2.32 11.93
C SER A 20 -12.17 2.82 10.50
N LEU A 21 -13.20 3.37 9.84
CA LEU A 21 -13.08 3.93 8.50
C LEU A 21 -12.18 5.18 8.44
N SER A 22 -12.14 6.00 9.49
CA SER A 22 -11.29 7.19 9.52
C SER A 22 -9.81 6.82 9.53
N VAL A 23 -9.43 5.86 10.39
CA VAL A 23 -8.07 5.32 10.47
C VAL A 23 -7.69 4.62 9.16
N ALA A 24 -8.59 3.82 8.60
CA ALA A 24 -8.33 3.13 7.34
C ALA A 24 -8.12 4.10 6.17
N ARG A 25 -8.88 5.20 6.10
CA ARG A 25 -8.69 6.24 5.07
C ARG A 25 -7.36 6.95 5.24
N PHE A 26 -6.97 7.28 6.47
CA PHE A 26 -5.67 7.89 6.75
C PHE A 26 -4.52 6.99 6.28
N LEU A 27 -4.53 5.72 6.69
CA LEU A 27 -3.53 4.73 6.28
C LEU A 27 -3.53 4.52 4.76
N PHE A 28 -4.71 4.46 4.13
CA PHE A 28 -4.82 4.32 2.68
C PHE A 28 -4.25 5.52 1.92
N GLN A 29 -4.50 6.75 2.39
CA GLN A 29 -3.96 7.97 1.78
C GLN A 29 -2.44 8.02 1.86
N ASP A 30 -1.90 7.59 2.99
CA ASP A 30 -0.47 7.49 3.25
C ASP A 30 0.19 6.49 2.27
N LEU A 31 -0.34 5.27 2.21
CA LEU A 31 0.11 4.24 1.24
C LEU A 31 -0.06 4.69 -0.22
N SER A 32 -1.11 5.43 -0.53
CA SER A 32 -1.35 5.97 -1.87
C SER A 32 -0.32 7.02 -2.26
N SER A 33 0.11 7.86 -1.31
CA SER A 33 1.15 8.87 -1.54
C SER A 33 2.49 8.21 -1.85
N GLU A 34 2.87 7.20 -1.06
CA GLU A 34 4.10 6.43 -1.29
C GLU A 34 4.08 5.66 -2.61
N ALA A 35 2.95 5.02 -2.92
CA ALA A 35 2.77 4.33 -4.20
C ALA A 35 2.84 5.29 -5.39
N ALA A 36 2.30 6.51 -5.27
CA ALA A 36 2.36 7.53 -6.31
C ALA A 36 3.80 8.03 -6.53
N PHE A 37 4.53 8.28 -5.44
CA PHE A 37 5.94 8.66 -5.51
C PHE A 37 6.78 7.58 -6.20
N CYS A 38 6.65 6.32 -5.77
CA CYS A 38 7.37 5.19 -6.36
C CYS A 38 6.98 4.97 -7.84
N ALA A 39 5.68 5.03 -8.16
CA ALA A 39 5.16 4.90 -9.51
C ALA A 39 5.76 5.93 -10.48
N SER A 40 5.75 7.21 -10.08
CA SER A 40 6.32 8.31 -10.86
C SER A 40 7.82 8.12 -11.08
N ARG A 41 8.58 7.93 -9.99
CA ARG A 41 10.04 7.85 -10.02
C ARG A 41 10.58 6.66 -10.80
N HIS A 42 9.90 5.52 -10.72
CA HIS A 42 10.35 4.25 -11.30
C HIS A 42 9.53 3.81 -12.51
N ARG A 43 8.66 4.68 -13.03
CA ARG A 43 7.74 4.42 -14.17
C ARG A 43 6.80 3.22 -13.95
N ILE A 44 6.54 2.83 -12.70
CA ILE A 44 5.65 1.71 -12.33
C ILE A 44 4.20 2.17 -12.46
N ALA A 45 3.31 1.28 -12.93
CA ALA A 45 1.89 1.60 -12.97
C ALA A 45 1.35 1.82 -11.54
N PHE A 46 0.73 2.98 -11.29
CA PHE A 46 0.25 3.36 -9.95
C PHE A 46 -0.63 2.29 -9.29
N CYS A 47 -1.62 1.73 -10.00
CA CYS A 47 -2.47 0.66 -9.47
C CYS A 47 -1.65 -0.51 -8.94
N ARG A 48 -0.59 -0.89 -9.66
CA ARG A 48 0.24 -2.04 -9.33
C ARG A 48 1.09 -1.76 -8.09
N ALA A 49 1.62 -0.54 -7.97
CA ALA A 49 2.34 -0.10 -6.78
C ALA A 49 1.41 -0.06 -5.55
N LEU A 50 0.22 0.53 -5.72
CA LEU A 50 -0.77 0.64 -4.65
C LEU A 50 -1.28 -0.73 -4.17
N ASP A 51 -1.63 -1.63 -5.08
CA ASP A 51 -2.05 -2.99 -4.71
C ASP A 51 -0.97 -3.71 -3.89
N ALA A 52 0.29 -3.63 -4.34
CA ALA A 52 1.40 -4.27 -3.67
C ALA A 52 1.67 -3.66 -2.28
N ALA A 53 1.54 -2.34 -2.14
CA ALA A 53 1.67 -1.64 -0.87
C ALA A 53 0.55 -2.06 0.11
N VAL A 54 -0.71 -2.07 -0.35
CA VAL A 54 -1.87 -2.49 0.46
C VAL A 54 -1.79 -3.97 0.86
N GLU A 55 -1.30 -4.83 -0.04
CA GLU A 55 -1.08 -6.24 0.27
C GLU A 55 0.03 -6.44 1.30
N ALA A 56 1.18 -5.79 1.14
CA ALA A 56 2.28 -5.86 2.09
C ALA A 56 1.89 -5.31 3.47
N PHE A 57 1.16 -4.18 3.49
CA PHE A 57 0.58 -3.64 4.72
C PHE A 57 -0.32 -4.67 5.40
N ALA A 58 -1.25 -5.28 4.67
CA ALA A 58 -2.20 -6.23 5.24
C ALA A 58 -1.51 -7.47 5.84
N VAL A 59 -0.52 -8.03 5.12
CA VAL A 59 0.24 -9.19 5.58
C VAL A 59 1.00 -8.87 6.87
N GLU A 60 1.68 -7.73 6.91
CA GLU A 60 2.48 -7.37 8.08
C GLU A 60 1.59 -6.98 9.27
N TYR A 61 0.50 -6.26 9.03
CA TYR A 61 -0.43 -5.87 10.08
C TYR A 61 -1.09 -7.09 10.75
N LEU A 62 -1.47 -8.12 9.98
CA LEU A 62 -1.97 -9.38 10.53
C LEU A 62 -0.95 -10.11 11.40
N ARG A 63 0.35 -9.88 11.17
CA ARG A 63 1.44 -10.52 11.91
C ARG A 63 1.79 -9.76 13.19
N SER A 64 1.85 -8.44 13.14
CA SER A 64 2.37 -7.60 14.24
C SER A 64 1.29 -6.86 15.01
N ALA A 65 0.10 -6.67 14.43
CA ALA A 65 -0.92 -5.71 14.86
C ALA A 65 -0.39 -4.25 15.00
N ASP A 66 0.75 -3.94 14.38
CA ASP A 66 1.40 -2.63 14.43
C ASP A 66 1.31 -1.95 13.06
N ALA A 67 0.62 -0.80 13.02
CA ALA A 67 0.41 -0.02 11.80
C ALA A 67 1.70 0.61 11.27
N ALA A 68 2.63 1.02 12.14
CA ALA A 68 3.90 1.60 11.72
C ALA A 68 4.81 0.53 11.10
N GLN A 69 4.86 -0.65 11.73
CA GLN A 69 5.60 -1.78 11.15
C GLN A 69 5.00 -2.23 9.81
N ALA A 70 3.66 -2.27 9.71
CA ALA A 70 2.97 -2.60 8.48
C ALA A 70 3.18 -1.56 7.36
N HIS A 71 3.21 -0.27 7.71
CA HIS A 71 3.56 0.79 6.78
C HIS A 71 5.00 0.62 6.27
N ASN A 72 5.97 0.36 7.15
CA ASN A 72 7.36 0.12 6.76
C ASN A 72 7.50 -1.07 5.79
N ALA A 73 6.74 -2.15 6.02
CA ALA A 73 6.71 -3.29 5.11
C ALA A 73 6.15 -2.92 3.72
N ALA A 74 5.13 -2.06 3.68
CA ALA A 74 4.59 -1.55 2.42
C ALA A 74 5.62 -0.70 1.65
N CYS A 75 6.33 0.20 2.33
CA CYS A 75 7.41 1.01 1.73
C CYS A 75 8.55 0.13 1.22
N ALA A 76 9.01 -0.83 2.02
CA ALA A 76 10.03 -1.80 1.58
C ALA A 76 9.60 -2.59 0.34
N ARG A 77 8.30 -2.94 0.24
CA ARG A 77 7.76 -3.61 -0.94
C ARG A 77 7.83 -2.74 -2.19
N LEU A 78 7.51 -1.45 -2.06
CA LEU A 78 7.61 -0.48 -3.16
C LEU A 78 9.07 -0.29 -3.62
N GLU A 79 10.01 -0.20 -2.69
CA GLU A 79 11.44 -0.13 -2.99
C GLU A 79 11.94 -1.39 -3.70
N ALA A 80 11.54 -2.57 -3.24
CA ALA A 80 11.88 -3.83 -3.88
C ALA A 80 11.35 -3.90 -5.32
N MET A 81 10.12 -3.44 -5.57
CA MET A 81 9.58 -3.34 -6.93
C MET A 81 10.40 -2.41 -7.83
N ALA A 82 10.87 -1.29 -7.28
CA ALA A 82 11.73 -0.35 -7.98
C ALA A 82 13.09 -0.97 -8.34
N ILE A 83 13.70 -1.73 -7.42
CA ILE A 83 14.97 -2.43 -7.66
C ILE A 83 14.80 -3.50 -8.75
N LEU A 84 13.82 -4.39 -8.59
CA LEU A 84 13.58 -5.49 -9.54
C LEU A 84 13.31 -4.99 -10.96
N ARG A 85 12.64 -3.84 -11.09
CA ARG A 85 12.43 -3.23 -12.40
C ARG A 85 13.73 -2.76 -13.05
N LYS A 86 14.65 -2.19 -12.27
CA LYS A 86 15.96 -1.76 -12.79
C LYS A 86 16.82 -2.95 -13.22
N SER A 87 16.72 -4.07 -12.53
CA SER A 87 17.47 -5.30 -12.83
C SER A 87 16.91 -6.12 -14.00
N ALA A 88 15.72 -5.79 -14.51
CA ALA A 88 15.11 -6.45 -15.66
C ALA A 88 15.50 -5.83 -17.02
N HIS A 89 16.44 -4.86 -16.99
CA HIS A 89 17.06 -4.21 -18.15
C HIS A 89 18.56 -4.51 -18.15
#